data_AF-A0A7K4H009-F1
#
_entry.id   AF-A0A7K4H009-F1
#
_cell.length_a   1.000
_cell.length_b   1.000
_cell.length_c   1.000
_cell.angle_alpha   90.00
_cell.angle_beta   90.00
_cell.angle_gamma   90.00
#
_symmetry.space_group_name_H-M   'P 1'
#
loop_
_entity.id
_entity.type
_entity.pdbx_description
1 polymer ?
#
loop_
_entity_poly.entity_id
_entity_poly.type
_entity_poly.pdbx_seq_one_letter_code
_entity_poly.pdbx_strand_id
1 'polypeptide(L)'
;MRSKKVRKIILSTPSLRLIRNNLRIILKLAVKKELQKLDKLYDLYRNKKILTPSQQKRKLQLAEKWKALDYSYYRSTLQCSSGAACISFQKAKKKGFNPKDRPTDLDLVWVPWLEKWSCVECFETFRQGEMTHEDFDDPVWREWVKNEFGI
;
A
#
# COMPACT_ATOMS: atom_id res chain seq x y z
N MET A 1 2.03 16.81 -10.31
CA MET A 1 1.90 17.32 -8.93
C MET A 1 0.72 16.63 -8.24
N ARG A 2 0.93 15.93 -7.13
CA ARG A 2 -0.18 15.43 -6.30
C ARG A 2 -0.73 16.58 -5.46
N SER A 3 -2.03 16.58 -5.19
CA SER A 3 -2.72 17.67 -4.48
C SER A 3 -2.15 17.86 -3.07
N LYS A 4 -1.93 19.12 -2.65
CA LYS A 4 -1.57 19.48 -1.27
C LYS A 4 -2.73 19.29 -0.27
N LYS A 5 -3.95 19.05 -0.76
CA LYS A 5 -5.14 18.85 0.05
C LYS A 5 -5.49 17.37 0.14
N VAL A 6 -6.04 16.97 1.28
CA VAL A 6 -6.64 15.65 1.46
C VAL A 6 -7.73 15.44 0.42
N ARG A 7 -7.72 14.29 -0.26
CA ARG A 7 -8.75 13.94 -1.26
C ARG A 7 -9.39 12.61 -0.93
N LYS A 8 -10.70 12.61 -0.72
CA LYS A 8 -11.50 11.41 -0.54
C LYS A 8 -12.15 11.04 -1.87
N ILE A 9 -11.97 9.79 -2.33
CA ILE A 9 -12.65 9.27 -3.51
C ILE A 9 -13.83 8.42 -3.04
N ILE A 10 -15.03 9.01 -3.07
CA ILE A 10 -16.28 8.33 -2.73
C ILE A 10 -16.98 7.96 -4.04
N LEU A 11 -17.26 6.68 -4.23
CA LEU A 11 -18.13 6.25 -5.33
C LEU A 11 -19.58 6.32 -4.87
N SER A 12 -20.40 7.07 -5.59
CA SER A 12 -21.79 7.36 -5.24
C SER A 12 -22.71 6.15 -5.38
N THR A 13 -22.46 5.26 -6.35
CA THR A 13 -23.36 4.15 -6.66
C THR A 13 -22.81 2.79 -6.23
N PRO A 14 -23.68 1.86 -5.77
CA PRO A 14 -23.28 0.48 -5.45
C PRO A 14 -22.62 -0.26 -6.62
N SER A 15 -23.12 -0.06 -7.85
CA SER A 15 -22.58 -0.69 -9.05
C SER A 15 -21.13 -0.27 -9.34
N LEU A 16 -20.80 1.02 -9.20
CA LEU A 16 -19.44 1.50 -9.37
C LEU A 16 -18.51 0.96 -8.27
N ARG A 17 -19.01 0.87 -7.03
CA ARG A 17 -18.25 0.25 -5.93
C ARG A 17 -17.92 -1.20 -6.24
N LEU A 18 -18.89 -1.97 -6.74
CA LEU A 18 -18.69 -3.36 -7.15
C LEU A 18 -17.62 -3.48 -8.26
N ILE A 19 -17.74 -2.68 -9.33
CA ILE A 19 -16.76 -2.67 -10.43
C ILE A 19 -15.35 -2.35 -9.91
N ARG A 20 -15.21 -1.28 -9.10
CA ARG A 20 -13.93 -0.90 -8.49
C ARG A 20 -13.34 -2.04 -7.67
N ASN A 21 -14.17 -2.71 -6.86
CA ASN A 21 -13.71 -3.79 -5.99
C ASN A 21 -13.24 -4.99 -6.80
N ASN A 22 -13.99 -5.40 -7.83
CA ASN A 22 -13.60 -6.49 -8.72
C ASN A 22 -12.28 -6.17 -9.44
N LEU A 23 -12.14 -4.96 -10.01
CA LEU A 23 -10.91 -4.52 -10.66
C LEU A 23 -9.72 -4.52 -9.68
N ARG A 24 -9.92 -4.01 -8.46
CA ARG A 24 -8.88 -4.04 -7.42
C ARG A 24 -8.46 -5.45 -7.07
N ILE A 25 -9.40 -6.38 -6.91
CA ILE A 25 -9.09 -7.79 -6.63
C ILE A 25 -8.24 -8.38 -7.75
N ILE A 26 -8.66 -8.21 -9.00
CA ILE A 26 -7.91 -8.70 -10.18
C ILE A 26 -6.49 -8.13 -10.19
N LEU A 27 -6.34 -6.81 -10.02
CA LEU A 27 -5.03 -6.15 -10.01
C LEU A 27 -4.15 -6.60 -8.84
N LYS A 28 -4.71 -6.75 -7.63
CA LYS A 28 -3.98 -7.28 -6.46
C LYS A 28 -3.46 -8.69 -6.72
N LEU A 29 -4.30 -9.55 -7.29
CA LEU A 29 -3.93 -10.92 -7.65
C LEU A 29 -2.82 -10.92 -8.70
N ALA A 30 -2.92 -10.06 -9.72
CA ALA A 30 -1.91 -9.91 -10.76
C ALA A 30 -0.56 -9.44 -10.18
N VAL A 31 -0.56 -8.39 -9.33
CA VAL A 31 0.67 -7.92 -8.67
C VAL A 31 1.28 -9.01 -7.80
N LYS A 32 0.46 -9.70 -6.98
CA LYS A 32 0.96 -10.79 -6.13
C LYS A 32 1.60 -11.90 -6.95
N LYS A 33 0.98 -12.28 -8.06
CA LYS A 33 1.51 -13.30 -8.98
C LYS A 33 2.85 -12.88 -9.58
N GLU A 34 3.00 -11.63 -10.00
CA GLU A 34 4.25 -11.13 -10.57
C GLU A 34 5.35 -10.98 -9.52
N LEU A 35 5.04 -10.50 -8.30
CA LEU A 35 5.99 -10.48 -7.18
C LEU A 35 6.50 -11.88 -6.84
N GLN A 36 5.60 -12.88 -6.78
CA GLN A 36 5.98 -14.28 -6.56
C GLN A 36 6.87 -14.83 -7.67
N LYS A 37 6.61 -14.47 -8.93
CA LYS A 37 7.44 -14.86 -10.07
C LYS A 37 8.84 -14.25 -9.97
N LEU A 38 8.93 -12.96 -9.64
CA LEU A 38 10.21 -12.27 -9.44
C LEU A 38 11.01 -12.88 -8.29
N ASP A 39 10.34 -13.21 -7.18
CA ASP A 39 10.96 -13.84 -6.01
C ASP A 39 11.54 -15.22 -6.36
N LYS A 40 10.75 -16.07 -7.04
CA LYS A 40 11.23 -17.38 -7.55
C LYS A 40 12.45 -17.26 -8.46
N LEU A 41 12.47 -16.26 -9.35
CA LEU A 41 13.62 -16.02 -10.22
C LEU A 41 14.83 -15.51 -9.44
N TYR A 42 14.60 -14.68 -8.42
CA TYR A 42 15.66 -14.17 -7.56
C TYR A 42 16.30 -15.29 -6.72
N ASP A 43 15.50 -16.21 -6.21
CA ASP A 43 15.94 -17.35 -5.40
C ASP A 43 16.92 -18.29 -6.14
N LEU A 44 16.82 -18.37 -7.48
CA LEU A 44 17.79 -19.10 -8.31
C LEU A 44 19.24 -18.60 -8.13
N TYR A 45 19.41 -17.37 -7.66
CA TYR A 45 20.72 -16.76 -7.40
C TYR A 45 21.02 -16.60 -5.91
N ARG A 46 20.03 -16.75 -5.03
CA ARG A 46 20.19 -16.56 -3.57
C ARG A 46 21.02 -17.67 -2.94
N ASN A 47 20.82 -18.91 -3.40
CA ASN A 47 21.44 -20.11 -2.83
C ASN A 47 22.75 -20.51 -3.52
N LYS A 48 23.22 -19.75 -4.51
CA LYS A 48 24.47 -20.04 -5.21
C LYS A 48 25.65 -19.47 -4.43
N LYS A 49 26.67 -20.31 -4.17
CA LYS A 49 27.91 -19.92 -3.48
C LYS A 49 28.74 -18.91 -4.28
N ILE A 50 28.77 -19.06 -5.61
CA ILE A 50 29.53 -18.18 -6.52
C ILE A 50 28.60 -17.80 -7.67
N LEU A 51 28.56 -16.51 -8.00
CA LEU A 51 27.82 -15.97 -9.14
C LEU A 51 28.79 -15.44 -10.17
N THR A 52 28.52 -15.72 -11.45
CA THR A 52 29.20 -15.03 -12.55
C THR A 52 28.77 -13.55 -12.59
N PRO A 53 29.56 -12.65 -13.19
CA PRO A 53 29.19 -11.22 -13.29
C PRO A 53 27.82 -11.00 -13.95
N SER A 54 27.47 -11.78 -14.97
CA SER A 54 26.17 -11.70 -15.64
C SER A 54 25.01 -12.12 -14.72
N GLN A 55 25.20 -13.16 -13.90
CA GLN A 55 24.23 -13.60 -12.91
C GLN A 55 24.06 -12.57 -11.79
N GLN A 56 25.14 -11.95 -11.34
CA GLN A 56 25.08 -10.88 -10.34
C GLN A 56 24.31 -9.66 -10.88
N LYS A 57 24.60 -9.25 -12.12
CA LYS A 57 23.83 -8.20 -12.81
C LYS A 57 22.34 -8.55 -12.88
N ARG A 58 22.00 -9.79 -13.25
CA ARG A 58 20.61 -10.24 -13.33
C ARG A 58 19.93 -10.28 -11.94
N LYS A 59 20.63 -10.73 -10.90
CA LYS A 59 20.12 -10.73 -9.52
C LYS A 59 19.75 -9.31 -9.06
N LEU A 60 20.61 -8.33 -9.33
CA LEU A 60 20.34 -6.92 -9.02
C LEU A 60 19.12 -6.40 -9.77
N GLN A 61 19.03 -6.65 -11.09
CA GLN A 61 17.87 -6.26 -11.89
C GLN A 61 16.55 -6.85 -11.37
N LEU A 62 16.57 -8.11 -10.91
CA LEU A 62 15.38 -8.74 -10.34
C LEU A 62 14.97 -8.08 -9.01
N ALA A 63 15.92 -7.78 -8.14
CA ALA A 63 15.65 -7.06 -6.90
C ALA A 63 15.09 -5.65 -7.15
N GLU A 64 15.64 -4.92 -8.13
CA GLU A 64 15.14 -3.59 -8.53
C GLU A 64 13.71 -3.66 -9.04
N LYS A 65 13.41 -4.63 -9.93
CA LYS A 65 12.05 -4.83 -10.44
C LYS A 65 11.07 -5.21 -9.33
N TRP A 66 11.48 -6.08 -8.41
CA TRP A 66 10.66 -6.46 -7.27
C TRP A 66 10.34 -5.25 -6.41
N LYS A 67 11.36 -4.47 -6.01
CA LYS A 67 11.21 -3.26 -5.21
C LYS A 67 10.33 -2.22 -5.90
N ALA A 68 10.54 -2.01 -7.20
CA ALA A 68 9.75 -1.06 -7.97
C ALA A 68 8.26 -1.45 -8.01
N LEU A 69 7.96 -2.73 -8.23
CA LEU A 69 6.58 -3.22 -8.25
C LEU A 69 5.93 -3.16 -6.87
N ASP A 70 6.62 -3.64 -5.83
CA ASP A 70 6.11 -3.65 -4.46
C ASP A 70 5.85 -2.22 -3.95
N TYR A 71 6.81 -1.31 -4.16
CA TYR A 71 6.67 0.10 -3.81
C TYR A 71 5.51 0.78 -4.55
N SER A 72 5.38 0.52 -5.86
CA SER A 72 4.30 1.08 -6.68
C SER A 72 2.94 0.55 -6.21
N TYR A 73 2.85 -0.73 -5.89
CA TYR A 73 1.66 -1.36 -5.33
C TYR A 73 1.29 -0.76 -3.97
N TYR A 74 2.26 -0.57 -3.09
CA TYR A 74 2.08 0.04 -1.77
C TYR A 74 1.60 1.50 -1.83
N ARG A 75 2.01 2.26 -2.85
CA ARG A 75 1.58 3.66 -3.06
C ARG A 75 0.35 3.80 -3.96
N SER A 76 -0.24 2.69 -4.41
CA SER A 76 -1.40 2.71 -5.29
C SER A 76 -2.71 2.81 -4.51
N THR A 77 -3.80 3.08 -5.23
CA THR A 77 -5.17 3.01 -4.68
C THR A 77 -5.67 1.57 -4.54
N LEU A 78 -4.81 0.56 -4.71
CA LEU A 78 -5.22 -0.84 -4.59
C LEU A 78 -5.33 -1.26 -3.12
N GLN A 79 -4.53 -0.69 -2.22
CA GLN A 79 -4.57 -1.03 -0.80
C GLN A 79 -4.42 0.20 0.10
N CYS A 80 -4.84 0.05 1.36
CA CYS A 80 -4.49 1.01 2.39
C CYS A 80 -2.99 0.89 2.70
N SER A 81 -2.33 2.02 2.88
CA SER A 81 -0.92 2.13 3.26
C SER A 81 -0.58 1.45 4.58
N SER A 82 -1.53 1.32 5.50
CA SER A 82 -1.34 0.53 6.73
C SER A 82 -1.17 -0.98 6.44
N GLY A 83 -1.43 -1.45 5.23
CA GLY A 83 -1.25 -2.84 4.82
C GLY A 83 -2.01 -3.79 5.74
N ALA A 84 -1.29 -4.74 6.35
CA ALA A 84 -1.87 -5.68 7.32
C ALA A 84 -2.37 -4.99 8.60
N ALA A 85 -1.83 -3.83 8.98
CA ALA A 85 -2.29 -3.07 10.15
C ALA A 85 -3.56 -2.24 9.87
N CYS A 86 -4.12 -2.31 8.66
CA CYS A 86 -5.36 -1.61 8.32
C CYS A 86 -6.52 -2.04 9.23
N ILE A 87 -7.22 -1.08 9.82
CA ILE A 87 -8.29 -1.33 10.80
C ILE A 87 -9.46 -2.08 10.16
N SER A 88 -9.92 -1.65 8.98
CA SER A 88 -10.97 -2.35 8.24
C SER A 88 -10.57 -3.79 7.93
N PHE A 89 -9.31 -3.99 7.55
CA PHE A 89 -8.75 -5.32 7.28
C PHE A 89 -8.76 -6.20 8.54
N GLN A 90 -8.32 -5.67 9.68
CA GLN A 90 -8.31 -6.39 10.96
C GLN A 90 -9.74 -6.73 11.43
N LYS A 91 -10.69 -5.80 11.31
CA LYS A 91 -12.11 -6.04 11.64
C LYS A 91 -12.73 -7.13 10.76
N ALA A 92 -12.43 -7.13 9.45
CA ALA A 92 -12.90 -8.17 8.55
C ALA A 92 -12.36 -9.56 8.95
N LYS A 93 -11.04 -9.64 9.24
CA LYS A 93 -10.40 -10.87 9.68
C LYS A 93 -11.00 -11.41 10.99
N LYS A 94 -11.25 -10.54 11.97
CA LYS A 94 -11.89 -10.91 13.26
C LYS A 94 -13.29 -11.50 13.08
N LYS A 95 -14.02 -11.10 12.04
CA LYS A 95 -15.35 -11.63 11.71
C LYS A 95 -15.30 -12.92 10.88
N GLY A 96 -14.14 -13.57 10.77
CA GLY A 96 -13.96 -14.81 10.02
C GLY A 96 -13.88 -14.62 8.50
N PHE A 97 -13.86 -13.38 8.01
CA PHE A 97 -13.72 -13.15 6.56
C PHE A 97 -12.27 -13.28 6.14
N ASN A 98 -12.07 -13.99 5.04
CA ASN A 98 -10.82 -13.91 4.29
C ASN A 98 -10.72 -12.49 3.71
N PRO A 99 -9.65 -11.73 3.99
CA PRO A 99 -9.49 -10.38 3.49
C PRO A 99 -9.43 -10.24 1.95
N LYS A 100 -9.31 -11.36 1.24
CA LYS A 100 -9.47 -11.42 -0.22
C LYS A 100 -10.92 -11.40 -0.67
N ASP A 101 -11.84 -11.85 0.18
CA ASP A 101 -13.23 -12.18 -0.17
C ASP A 101 -14.22 -11.08 0.27
N ARG A 102 -13.73 -10.03 0.95
CA ARG A 102 -14.52 -8.83 1.22
C ARG A 102 -13.90 -7.57 0.64
N PRO A 103 -14.71 -6.70 0.03
CA PRO A 103 -14.40 -5.30 -0.02
C PRO A 103 -14.59 -4.76 1.40
N THR A 104 -13.53 -4.70 2.19
CA THR A 104 -13.51 -3.70 3.27
C THR A 104 -13.89 -2.34 2.68
N ASP A 105 -14.48 -1.45 3.46
CA ASP A 105 -14.80 -0.08 3.04
C ASP A 105 -13.50 0.68 2.74
N LEU A 106 -12.92 0.37 1.58
CA LEU A 106 -11.68 0.91 1.07
C LEU A 106 -12.00 2.10 0.19
N ASP A 107 -13.03 2.88 0.52
CA ASP A 107 -12.97 4.28 0.16
C ASP A 107 -11.63 4.80 0.71
N LEU A 108 -10.83 5.34 -0.20
CA LEU A 108 -9.47 5.76 0.10
C LEU A 108 -9.41 7.26 0.14
N VAL A 109 -8.58 7.74 1.06
CA VAL A 109 -8.22 9.11 1.27
C VAL A 109 -6.75 9.24 0.88
N TRP A 110 -6.45 10.13 -0.07
CA TRP A 110 -5.08 10.56 -0.31
C TRP A 110 -4.68 11.52 0.80
N VAL A 111 -3.61 11.16 1.51
CA VAL A 111 -3.03 11.97 2.58
C VAL A 111 -1.72 12.57 2.05
N PRO A 112 -1.70 13.87 1.67
CA PRO A 112 -0.57 14.48 0.96
C PRO A 112 0.75 14.43 1.72
N TRP A 113 0.75 14.74 3.01
CA TRP A 113 1.96 14.80 3.84
C TRP A 113 2.55 13.41 4.14
N LEU A 114 1.74 12.35 4.11
CA LEU A 114 2.23 10.97 4.18
C LEU A 114 2.57 10.40 2.80
N GLU A 115 2.22 11.12 1.74
CA GLU A 115 2.23 10.68 0.35
C GLU A 115 1.68 9.26 0.11
N LYS A 116 0.61 8.93 0.84
CA LYS A 116 0.04 7.58 0.93
C LYS A 116 -1.49 7.61 0.81
N TRP A 117 -2.04 6.51 0.35
CA TRP A 117 -3.49 6.27 0.39
C TRP A 117 -3.86 5.51 1.66
N SER A 118 -4.74 6.09 2.47
CA SER A 118 -5.29 5.43 3.65
C SER A 118 -6.75 5.08 3.40
N CYS A 119 -7.25 3.96 3.93
CA CYS A 119 -8.71 3.78 3.96
C CYS A 119 -9.33 4.81 4.90
N VAL A 120 -10.58 5.18 4.62
CA VAL A 120 -11.33 6.17 5.42
C VAL A 120 -11.28 5.83 6.90
N GLU A 121 -11.50 4.57 7.26
CA GLU A 121 -11.49 4.14 8.66
C GLU A 121 -10.12 4.28 9.34
N CYS A 122 -9.03 3.96 8.65
CA CYS A 122 -7.67 4.22 9.15
C CYS A 122 -7.45 5.73 9.33
N PHE A 123 -7.84 6.52 8.34
CA PHE A 123 -7.67 7.97 8.36
C PHE A 123 -8.43 8.62 9.53
N GLU A 124 -9.67 8.21 9.74
CA GLU A 124 -10.51 8.69 10.84
C GLU A 124 -10.01 8.22 12.21
N THR A 125 -9.56 6.96 12.33
CA THR A 125 -9.12 6.41 13.62
C THR A 125 -7.77 6.95 14.08
N PHE A 126 -6.81 7.15 13.17
CA PHE A 126 -5.48 7.64 13.53
C PHE A 126 -5.44 9.14 13.84
N ARG A 127 -6.60 9.79 14.07
CA ARG A 127 -6.76 11.25 14.21
C ARG A 127 -6.17 12.06 13.04
N GLN A 128 -5.80 11.41 11.93
CA GLN A 128 -5.33 12.08 10.71
C GLN A 128 -6.46 12.94 10.09
N GLY A 129 -7.72 12.68 10.45
CA GLY A 129 -8.86 13.52 10.11
C GLY A 129 -8.98 14.84 10.91
N GLU A 130 -8.32 14.95 12.06
CA GLU A 130 -8.25 16.18 12.86
C GLU A 130 -7.01 17.02 12.52
N MET A 131 -6.06 16.45 11.76
CA MET A 131 -4.81 17.10 11.39
C MET A 131 -4.94 17.87 10.07
N THR A 132 -4.53 19.14 10.06
CA THR A 132 -4.36 19.95 8.85
C THR A 132 -2.93 19.85 8.32
N HIS A 133 -2.68 20.47 7.16
CA HIS A 133 -1.31 20.66 6.66
C HIS A 133 -0.46 21.49 7.64
N GLU A 134 -1.09 22.40 8.40
CA GLU A 134 -0.39 23.29 9.33
C GLU A 134 0.13 22.54 10.56
N ASP A 135 -0.60 21.54 11.06
CA ASP A 135 -0.17 20.69 12.18
C ASP A 135 1.09 19.87 11.85
N PHE A 136 1.39 19.67 10.55
CA PHE A 136 2.59 19.00 10.06
C PHE A 136 3.72 19.95 9.67
N ASP A 137 3.48 21.26 9.62
CA ASP A 137 4.54 22.26 9.50
C ASP A 137 5.13 22.61 10.88
N ASP A 138 4.52 22.14 11.97
CA ASP A 138 5.10 22.12 13.30
C ASP A 138 6.29 21.12 13.37
N PRO A 139 7.51 21.60 13.66
CA PRO A 139 8.70 20.75 13.74
C PRO A 139 8.57 19.64 14.80
N VAL A 140 7.83 19.85 15.88
CA VAL A 140 7.63 18.87 16.97
C VAL A 140 6.82 17.67 16.46
N TRP A 141 5.75 17.94 15.71
CA TRP A 141 4.91 16.90 15.13
C TRP A 141 5.62 16.15 13.99
N ARG A 142 6.43 16.83 13.18
CA ARG A 142 7.26 16.15 12.17
C ARG A 142 8.19 15.13 12.80
N GLU A 143 8.85 15.51 13.89
CA GLU A 143 9.82 14.65 14.57
C GLU A 143 9.12 13.46 15.25
N TRP A 144 7.95 13.67 15.85
CA TRP A 144 7.13 12.57 16.37
C TRP A 144 6.69 11.60 15.27
N VAL A 145 6.21 12.10 14.12
CA VAL A 145 5.74 11.24 13.01
C VAL A 145 6.89 10.45 12.40
N LYS A 146 8.08 11.06 12.26
CA LYS A 146 9.28 10.35 11.82
C LYS A 146 9.65 9.22 12.78
N ASN A 147 9.59 9.48 14.08
CA ASN A 147 9.90 8.49 15.11
C ASN A 147 8.87 7.36 15.18
N GLU A 148 7.57 7.67 15.12
CA GLU A 148 6.48 6.70 15.26
C GLU A 148 6.29 5.85 14.00
N PHE A 149 6.49 6.43 12.81
CA PHE A 149 6.21 5.78 11.53
C PHE A 149 7.46 5.45 10.69
N GLY A 150 8.66 5.75 11.18
CA GLY A 150 9.94 5.38 10.57
C GLY A 150 10.19 6.00 9.19
N ILE A 151 9.89 7.30 9.04
CA ILE A 151 10.06 8.06 7.78
C ILE A 151 11.23 9.04 7.88
#